data_AF-A0A3L7QME5-F1
#
_entry.id   AF-A0A3L7QME5-F1
#
_cell.length_a   1.000
_cell.length_b   1.000
_cell.length_c   1.000
_cell.angle_alpha   90.00
_cell.angle_beta   90.00
_cell.angle_gamma   90.00
#
_symmetry.space_group_name_H-M   'P 1'
#
loop_
_entity.id
_entity.type
_entity.pdbx_description
1 polymer ?
#
loop_
_entity_poly.entity_id
_entity_poly.type
_entity_poly.pdbx_seq_one_letter_code
_entity_poly.pdbx_strand_id
1 'polypeptide(L)'
;MPGDIVACHGTDWSSRVIRWVTAAPRGPCGLWLGPSHVAIISASDRGLLWVESTTQCLHPCEIQGRMVSGCQAHDPELRLQDYLAMGGYVDLYRLDPIHRLDGNEQLLLRDLLFRRLLAKGVEYDLKGALLSGTRLLRWLGLLPRANLQTLFCSELIAAVLMRLNRMNHANPSGYSPARLLRTLVALGKYERIVRWPAAPDMDRGSDDYLAALPGSCPAAVPHVAVGSAAGSQPASPDASGSELHLL
;
A
#
# COMPACT_ATOMS: atom_id res chain seq x y z
N MET A 1 -10.69 4.35 -1.23
CA MET A 1 -11.48 3.19 -1.70
C MET A 1 -10.57 1.98 -1.81
N PRO A 2 -11.08 0.74 -1.68
CA PRO A 2 -10.26 -0.45 -1.90
C PRO A 2 -9.62 -0.45 -3.29
N GLY A 3 -8.32 -0.76 -3.36
CA GLY A 3 -7.53 -0.71 -4.58
C GLY A 3 -6.90 0.65 -4.90
N ASP A 4 -7.22 1.71 -4.17
CA ASP A 4 -6.50 2.99 -4.26
C ASP A 4 -5.05 2.76 -3.83
N ILE A 5 -4.10 3.35 -4.58
CA ILE A 5 -2.68 3.32 -4.26
C ILE A 5 -2.30 4.65 -3.67
N VAL A 6 -1.62 4.61 -2.53
CA VAL A 6 -1.07 5.79 -1.90
C VAL A 6 0.41 5.88 -2.22
N ALA A 7 0.85 7.03 -2.70
CA ALA A 7 2.22 7.29 -3.12
C ALA A 7 2.85 8.30 -2.18
N CYS A 8 3.85 7.88 -1.42
CA CYS A 8 4.47 8.70 -0.40
C CYS A 8 5.82 9.23 -0.88
N HIS A 9 6.04 10.52 -0.66
CA HIS A 9 7.24 11.24 -1.05
C HIS A 9 7.95 11.74 0.20
N GLY A 10 8.69 10.83 0.84
CA GLY A 10 9.47 11.13 2.04
C GLY A 10 10.61 12.11 1.77
N THR A 11 11.03 12.77 2.85
CA THR A 11 12.13 13.76 2.89
C THR A 11 13.42 13.18 3.47
N ASP A 12 13.35 12.02 4.11
CA ASP A 12 14.49 11.32 4.70
C ASP A 12 15.54 10.94 3.64
N TRP A 13 16.77 10.72 4.10
CA TRP A 13 17.89 10.45 3.20
C TRP A 13 17.64 9.21 2.32
N SER A 14 17.10 8.12 2.88
CA SER A 14 16.74 6.92 2.11
C SER A 14 15.70 7.22 1.04
N SER A 15 14.66 7.99 1.37
CA SER A 15 13.65 8.43 0.40
C SER A 15 14.27 9.26 -0.72
N ARG A 16 15.17 10.20 -0.41
CA ARG A 16 15.86 11.00 -1.43
C ARG A 16 16.66 10.12 -2.40
N VAL A 17 17.40 9.13 -1.88
CA VAL A 17 18.17 8.19 -2.72
C VAL A 17 17.24 7.41 -3.64
N ILE A 18 16.16 6.83 -3.12
CA ILE A 18 15.19 6.07 -3.93
C ILE A 18 14.61 6.95 -5.03
N ARG A 19 14.20 8.18 -4.71
CA ARG A 19 13.64 9.13 -5.68
C ARG A 19 14.61 9.46 -6.80
N TRP A 20 15.89 9.68 -6.46
CA TRP A 20 16.95 9.96 -7.44
C TRP A 20 17.26 8.77 -8.34
N VAL A 21 17.52 7.60 -7.75
CA VAL A 21 17.88 6.39 -8.49
C VAL A 21 16.74 5.95 -9.43
N THR A 22 15.50 6.24 -9.04
CA THR A 22 14.31 5.85 -9.80
C THR A 22 13.73 6.96 -10.69
N ALA A 23 14.37 8.13 -10.72
CA ALA A 23 13.96 9.26 -11.54
C ALA A 23 13.93 8.92 -13.04
N ALA A 24 12.93 9.45 -13.75
CA ALA A 24 12.75 9.22 -15.18
C ALA A 24 12.34 10.52 -15.87
N PRO A 25 13.29 11.22 -16.53
CA PRO A 25 13.03 12.51 -17.17
C PRO A 25 11.93 12.49 -18.23
N ARG A 26 11.69 11.32 -18.85
CA ARG A 26 10.62 11.10 -19.83
C ARG A 26 9.42 10.33 -19.25
N GLY A 27 9.23 10.41 -17.93
CA GLY A 27 8.05 9.84 -17.27
C GLY A 27 6.78 10.67 -17.53
N PRO A 28 5.59 10.10 -17.24
CA PRO A 28 4.34 10.88 -17.20
C PRO A 28 4.48 12.15 -16.37
N CYS A 29 3.73 13.20 -16.73
CA CYS A 29 3.80 14.50 -16.06
C CYS A 29 3.58 14.35 -14.53
N GLY A 30 4.45 14.96 -13.73
CA GLY A 30 4.41 14.88 -12.27
C GLY A 30 4.99 13.60 -11.66
N LEU A 31 5.51 12.66 -12.46
CA LEU A 31 6.20 11.44 -12.01
C LEU A 31 7.67 11.38 -12.44
N TRP A 32 8.27 12.53 -12.76
CA TRP A 32 9.70 12.63 -13.05
C TRP A 32 10.54 12.20 -11.83
N LEU A 33 10.22 12.76 -10.67
CA LEU A 33 10.66 12.33 -9.35
C LEU A 33 9.54 11.49 -8.75
N GLY A 34 9.59 10.16 -8.94
CA GLY A 34 8.56 9.28 -8.41
C GLY A 34 8.55 9.23 -6.87
N PRO A 35 7.59 8.52 -6.26
CA PRO A 35 7.56 8.33 -4.81
C PRO A 35 8.73 7.49 -4.31
N SER A 36 9.05 7.64 -3.03
CA SER A 36 9.98 6.75 -2.33
C SER A 36 9.30 5.52 -1.77
N HIS A 37 7.99 5.59 -1.53
CA HIS A 37 7.23 4.51 -0.92
C HIS A 37 5.79 4.46 -1.47
N VAL A 38 5.16 3.29 -1.40
CA VAL A 38 3.79 3.09 -1.85
C VAL A 38 3.03 2.17 -0.91
N ALA A 39 1.73 2.39 -0.81
CA ALA A 39 0.79 1.57 -0.06
C ALA A 39 -0.48 1.34 -0.89
N ILE A 40 -1.31 0.40 -0.46
CA ILE A 40 -2.61 0.11 -1.07
C ILE A 40 -3.72 0.14 -0.01
N ILE A 41 -4.83 0.77 -0.35
CA ILE A 41 -6.01 0.80 0.52
C ILE A 41 -6.80 -0.49 0.30
N SER A 42 -7.21 -1.15 1.38
CA SER A 42 -8.04 -2.35 1.34
C SER A 42 -9.12 -2.30 2.40
N ALA A 43 -10.28 -2.91 2.11
CA ALA A 43 -11.33 -3.08 3.11
C ALA A 43 -11.01 -4.26 4.03
N SER A 44 -11.28 -4.08 5.31
CA SER A 44 -11.24 -5.11 6.35
C SER A 44 -12.55 -5.14 7.13
N ASP A 45 -12.63 -6.03 8.10
CA ASP A 45 -13.67 -6.05 9.14
C ASP A 45 -13.65 -4.80 10.04
N ARG A 46 -12.55 -4.04 10.04
CA ARG A 46 -12.36 -2.81 10.82
C ARG A 46 -12.53 -1.53 10.01
N GLY A 47 -12.93 -1.63 8.74
CA GLY A 47 -13.06 -0.49 7.83
C GLY A 47 -11.95 -0.46 6.77
N LEU A 48 -11.61 0.74 6.28
CA LEU A 48 -10.53 0.88 5.30
C LEU A 48 -9.18 0.91 6.01
N LEU A 49 -8.24 0.12 5.53
CA LEU A 49 -6.88 0.08 6.06
C LEU A 49 -5.87 0.42 4.97
N TRP A 50 -4.84 1.13 5.39
CA TRP A 50 -3.62 1.38 4.66
C TRP A 50 -2.71 0.17 4.82
N VAL A 51 -2.45 -0.56 3.73
CA VAL A 51 -1.59 -1.75 3.75
C VAL A 51 -0.30 -1.48 3.01
N GLU A 52 0.82 -1.73 3.68
CA GLU A 52 2.16 -1.45 3.17
C GLU A 52 3.18 -2.48 3.65
N SER A 53 4.34 -2.52 3.01
CA SER A 53 5.53 -3.21 3.57
C SER A 53 6.58 -2.18 3.92
N THR A 54 6.88 -2.00 5.21
CA THR A 54 7.85 -1.01 5.69
C THR A 54 8.55 -1.49 6.96
N THR A 55 9.71 -0.90 7.26
CA THR A 55 10.36 -0.99 8.57
C THR A 55 10.24 0.30 9.38
N GLN A 56 9.73 1.37 8.75
CA GLN A 56 9.64 2.72 9.28
C GLN A 56 8.16 3.06 9.54
N CYS A 57 7.58 2.43 10.55
CA CYS A 57 6.29 2.83 11.09
C CYS A 57 6.41 3.04 12.60
N LEU A 58 5.77 4.09 13.11
CA LEU A 58 5.75 4.44 14.54
C LEU A 58 4.61 3.75 15.29
N HIS A 59 3.68 3.12 14.57
CA HIS A 59 2.44 2.59 15.11
C HIS A 59 2.39 1.06 15.02
N PRO A 60 1.80 0.37 16.02
CA PRO A 60 1.56 -1.04 15.92
C PRO A 60 0.62 -1.36 14.73
N CYS A 61 0.83 -2.51 14.10
CA CYS A 61 -0.04 -2.98 13.03
C CYS A 61 -1.45 -3.24 13.59
N GLU A 62 -2.48 -2.64 12.99
CA GLU A 62 -3.89 -2.73 13.41
C GLU A 62 -4.41 -4.17 13.44
N ILE A 63 -3.89 -5.01 12.57
CA ILE A 63 -4.28 -6.42 12.47
C ILE A 63 -3.50 -7.30 13.43
N GLN A 64 -2.21 -7.01 13.66
CA GLN A 64 -1.33 -7.87 14.46
C GLN A 64 -1.15 -7.39 15.91
N GLY A 65 -1.57 -6.17 16.24
CA GLY A 65 -1.50 -5.59 17.59
C GLY A 65 -0.09 -5.35 18.12
N ARG A 66 0.93 -5.33 17.25
CA ARG A 66 2.35 -5.18 17.63
C ARG A 66 3.14 -4.43 16.56
N MET A 67 4.34 -3.98 16.91
CA MET A 67 5.31 -3.42 15.96
C MET A 67 5.79 -4.51 14.99
N VAL A 68 5.76 -4.22 13.69
CA VAL A 68 6.06 -5.18 12.63
C VAL A 68 7.02 -4.55 11.64
N SER A 69 8.02 -5.33 11.22
CA SER A 69 8.95 -5.00 10.14
C SER A 69 8.57 -5.84 8.93
N GLY A 70 8.00 -5.22 7.89
CA GLY A 70 7.44 -5.92 6.74
C GLY A 70 6.00 -5.52 6.48
N CYS A 71 5.20 -6.49 6.02
CA CYS A 71 3.80 -6.26 5.65
C CYS A 71 2.95 -5.94 6.89
N GLN A 72 2.33 -4.77 6.90
CA GLN A 72 1.56 -4.23 8.01
C GLN A 72 0.35 -3.42 7.50
N ALA A 73 -0.62 -3.21 8.39
CA ALA A 73 -1.86 -2.50 8.09
C ALA A 73 -2.15 -1.48 9.18
N HIS A 74 -2.63 -0.31 8.79
CA HIS A 74 -2.89 0.81 9.70
C HIS A 74 -4.11 1.61 9.30
N ASP A 75 -4.58 2.47 10.21
CA ASP A 75 -5.51 3.53 9.88
C ASP A 75 -4.92 4.47 8.79
N PRO A 76 -5.64 4.74 7.68
CA PRO A 76 -5.13 5.59 6.61
C PRO A 76 -4.88 7.04 6.99
N GLU A 77 -5.70 7.62 7.88
CA GLU A 77 -5.56 9.01 8.29
C GLU A 77 -4.31 9.18 9.16
N LEU A 78 -4.11 8.26 10.11
CA LEU A 78 -2.92 8.21 10.95
C LEU A 78 -1.64 8.12 10.11
N ARG A 79 -1.56 7.18 9.17
CA ARG A 79 -0.36 7.02 8.31
C ARG A 79 -0.14 8.20 7.38
N LEU A 80 -1.21 8.81 6.87
CA LEU A 80 -1.10 10.04 6.09
C LEU A 80 -0.46 11.15 6.93
N GLN A 81 -0.96 11.37 8.16
CA GLN A 81 -0.44 12.39 9.07
C GLN A 81 1.04 12.19 9.39
N ASP A 82 1.49 10.95 9.62
CA ASP A 82 2.92 10.66 9.85
C ASP A 82 3.81 11.19 8.71
N TYR A 83 3.42 10.93 7.47
CA TYR A 83 4.20 11.37 6.30
C TYR A 83 4.22 12.90 6.17
N LEU A 84 3.09 13.56 6.43
CA LEU A 84 2.99 15.02 6.36
C LEU A 84 3.80 15.68 7.49
N ALA A 85 3.76 15.13 8.70
CA ALA A 85 4.50 15.62 9.86
C ALA A 85 6.02 15.52 9.67
N MET A 86 6.50 14.54 8.88
CA MET A 86 7.91 14.42 8.49
C MET A 86 8.29 15.37 7.33
N GLY A 87 7.42 16.28 6.91
CA GLY A 87 7.63 17.21 5.80
C GLY A 87 7.52 16.55 4.42
N GLY A 88 7.03 15.31 4.35
CA GLY A 88 6.72 14.62 3.10
C GLY A 88 5.39 15.07 2.51
N TYR A 89 5.09 14.60 1.30
CA TYR A 89 3.75 14.74 0.71
C TYR A 89 3.24 13.40 0.21
N VAL A 90 1.93 13.32 0.03
CA VAL A 90 1.24 12.08 -0.34
C VAL A 90 0.32 12.33 -1.53
N ASP A 91 0.40 11.47 -2.54
CA ASP A 91 -0.52 11.44 -3.68
C ASP A 91 -1.43 10.21 -3.59
N LEU A 92 -2.73 10.38 -3.83
CA LEU A 92 -3.68 9.28 -4.00
C LEU A 92 -3.87 8.98 -5.48
N TYR A 93 -3.71 7.71 -5.83
CA TYR A 93 -4.01 7.18 -7.15
C TYR A 93 -5.19 6.24 -7.07
N ARG A 94 -6.14 6.37 -7.99
CA ARG A 94 -7.34 5.53 -8.05
C ARG A 94 -7.44 4.83 -9.39
N LEU A 95 -8.01 3.63 -9.36
CA LEU A 95 -8.38 2.89 -10.56
C LEU A 95 -9.36 3.70 -11.42
N ASP A 96 -9.10 3.76 -12.72
CA ASP A 96 -10.05 4.27 -13.71
C ASP A 96 -11.41 3.56 -13.53
N PRO A 97 -12.56 4.25 -13.75
CA PRO A 97 -13.88 3.65 -13.60
C PRO A 97 -14.06 2.27 -14.23
N ILE A 98 -13.51 2.01 -15.42
CA ILE A 98 -13.64 0.69 -16.10
C ILE A 98 -12.82 -0.41 -15.42
N HIS A 99 -11.83 -0.03 -14.61
CA HIS A 99 -10.92 -0.94 -13.92
C HIS A 99 -11.17 -1.04 -12.43
N ARG A 100 -12.20 -0.36 -11.90
CA ARG A 100 -12.58 -0.44 -10.49
C ARG A 100 -12.82 -1.89 -10.06
N LEU A 101 -12.47 -2.18 -8.81
CA LEU A 101 -12.67 -3.52 -8.25
C LEU A 101 -14.15 -3.74 -7.96
N ASP A 102 -14.71 -4.79 -8.54
CA ASP A 102 -16.04 -5.27 -8.12
C ASP A 102 -16.00 -5.91 -6.72
N GLY A 103 -17.16 -6.35 -6.21
CA GLY A 103 -17.24 -6.95 -4.87
C GLY A 103 -16.36 -8.20 -4.71
N ASN A 104 -16.26 -9.06 -5.72
CA ASN A 104 -15.45 -10.27 -5.67
C ASN A 104 -13.96 -9.94 -5.73
N GLU A 105 -13.57 -8.99 -6.57
CA GLU A 105 -12.20 -8.52 -6.67
C GLU A 105 -11.73 -7.81 -5.38
N GLN A 106 -12.62 -7.08 -4.71
CA GLN A 106 -12.33 -6.51 -3.38
C GLN A 106 -12.12 -7.60 -2.32
N LEU A 107 -12.93 -8.67 -2.36
CA LEU A 107 -12.75 -9.83 -1.47
C LEU A 107 -11.43 -10.55 -1.75
N LEU A 108 -11.04 -10.68 -3.03
CA LEU A 108 -9.76 -11.26 -3.43
C LEU A 108 -8.59 -10.37 -2.98
N LEU A 109 -8.66 -9.06 -3.17
CA LEU A 109 -7.67 -8.11 -2.65
C LEU A 109 -7.50 -8.29 -1.13
N ARG A 110 -8.60 -8.37 -0.40
CA ARG A 110 -8.60 -8.62 1.04
C ARG A 110 -7.94 -9.97 1.39
N ASP A 111 -8.30 -11.05 0.72
CA ASP A 111 -7.70 -12.37 0.96
C ASP A 111 -6.18 -12.36 0.74
N LEU A 112 -5.74 -11.79 -0.39
CA LEU A 112 -4.32 -11.68 -0.74
C LEU A 112 -3.55 -10.90 0.34
N LEU A 113 -4.02 -9.73 0.73
CA LEU A 113 -3.32 -8.87 1.68
C LEU A 113 -3.37 -9.43 3.11
N PHE A 114 -4.56 -9.73 3.63
CA PHE A 114 -4.72 -10.05 5.04
C PHE A 114 -4.39 -11.51 5.36
N ARG A 115 -4.89 -12.46 4.57
CA ARG A 115 -4.69 -13.88 4.89
C ARG A 115 -3.37 -14.42 4.36
N ARG A 116 -2.94 -13.99 3.17
CA ARG A 116 -1.73 -14.57 2.56
C ARG A 116 -0.45 -13.85 2.93
N LEU A 117 -0.51 -12.55 3.22
CA LEU A 117 0.69 -11.73 3.46
C LEU A 117 0.80 -11.33 4.94
N LEU A 118 -0.19 -10.61 5.48
CA LEU A 118 -0.18 -10.14 6.88
C LEU A 118 -0.18 -11.30 7.89
N ALA A 119 -1.11 -12.25 7.75
CA ALA A 119 -1.22 -13.37 8.71
C ALA A 119 0.02 -14.28 8.71
N LYS A 120 0.78 -14.33 7.61
CA LYS A 120 2.03 -15.10 7.51
C LYS A 120 3.25 -14.35 8.06
N GLY A 121 3.11 -13.06 8.39
CA GLY A 121 4.22 -12.26 8.93
C GLY A 121 5.38 -12.10 7.94
N VAL A 122 5.06 -11.79 6.67
CA VAL A 122 6.09 -11.56 5.64
C VAL A 122 7.03 -10.44 6.08
N GLU A 123 8.33 -10.75 6.14
CA GLU A 123 9.36 -9.82 6.56
C GLU A 123 9.66 -8.77 5.48
N TYR A 124 10.36 -7.71 5.85
CA TYR A 124 10.77 -6.66 4.92
C TYR A 124 12.02 -7.04 4.13
N ASP A 125 12.02 -6.87 2.80
CA ASP A 125 13.23 -7.06 1.98
C ASP A 125 14.06 -5.78 1.83
N LEU A 126 15.02 -5.58 2.73
CA LEU A 126 15.96 -4.47 2.61
C LEU A 126 16.89 -4.62 1.39
N LYS A 127 17.26 -5.86 1.03
CA LYS A 127 18.18 -6.13 -0.09
C LYS A 127 17.46 -5.90 -1.42
N GLY A 128 16.25 -6.42 -1.57
CA GLY A 128 15.38 -6.19 -2.72
C GLY A 128 15.07 -4.72 -2.92
N ALA A 129 14.81 -3.96 -1.86
CA ALA A 129 14.62 -2.51 -1.94
C ALA A 129 15.80 -1.81 -2.62
N LEU A 130 17.04 -2.12 -2.22
CA LEU A 130 18.24 -1.54 -2.81
C LEU A 130 18.47 -2.01 -4.26
N LEU A 131 18.30 -3.31 -4.52
CA LEU A 131 18.53 -3.90 -5.84
C LEU A 131 17.48 -3.45 -6.88
N SER A 132 16.22 -3.27 -6.49
CA SER A 132 15.13 -2.84 -7.39
C SER A 132 15.36 -1.45 -8.00
N GLY A 133 16.19 -0.61 -7.37
CA GLY A 133 16.61 0.68 -7.91
C GLY A 133 17.70 0.58 -8.99
N THR A 134 18.51 -0.47 -8.98
CA THR A 134 19.68 -0.57 -9.85
C THR A 134 19.33 -1.02 -11.27
N ARG A 135 19.32 -0.06 -12.21
CA ARG A 135 19.01 -0.32 -13.63
C ARG A 135 19.95 -1.33 -14.29
N LEU A 136 21.22 -1.36 -13.87
CA LEU A 136 22.26 -2.19 -14.46
C LEU A 136 22.04 -3.68 -14.19
N LEU A 137 21.77 -4.07 -12.94
CA LEU A 137 21.49 -5.47 -12.57
C LEU A 137 20.28 -6.04 -13.31
N ARG A 138 19.26 -5.21 -13.51
CA ARG A 138 18.09 -5.58 -14.31
C ARG A 138 18.42 -5.81 -15.78
N TRP A 139 19.23 -4.93 -16.38
CA TRP A 139 19.62 -5.09 -17.78
C TRP A 139 20.44 -6.36 -18.00
N LEU A 140 21.26 -6.73 -17.02
CA LEU A 140 22.04 -7.98 -17.03
C LEU A 140 21.20 -9.23 -16.73
N GLY A 141 19.90 -9.11 -16.45
CA GLY A 141 19.05 -10.26 -16.11
C GLY A 141 19.40 -10.94 -14.77
N LEU A 142 20.23 -10.30 -13.94
CA LEU A 142 20.75 -10.85 -12.68
C LEU A 142 19.81 -10.57 -11.49
N LEU A 143 18.55 -10.23 -11.75
CA LEU A 143 17.60 -10.01 -10.66
C LEU A 143 17.29 -11.35 -9.98
N PRO A 144 17.39 -11.42 -8.65
CA PRO A 144 16.98 -12.60 -7.92
C PRO A 144 15.50 -12.91 -8.20
N ARG A 145 15.15 -14.20 -8.11
CA ARG A 145 13.74 -14.61 -8.17
C ARG A 145 12.99 -13.93 -7.03
N ALA A 146 11.74 -13.53 -7.29
CA ALA A 146 10.90 -12.94 -6.27
C ALA A 146 10.81 -13.88 -5.06
N ASN A 147 11.22 -13.39 -3.89
CA ASN A 147 11.07 -14.10 -2.64
C ASN A 147 9.84 -13.57 -1.93
N LEU A 148 8.80 -14.39 -1.78
CA LEU A 148 7.57 -13.98 -1.08
C LEU A 148 7.74 -13.90 0.44
N GLN A 149 8.88 -14.34 0.99
CA GLN A 149 9.17 -14.23 2.42
C GLN A 149 9.66 -12.84 2.84
N THR A 150 10.17 -12.08 1.87
CA THR A 150 10.67 -10.72 2.08
C THR A 150 10.12 -9.85 0.97
N LEU A 151 9.22 -8.90 1.27
CA LEU A 151 8.61 -8.05 0.24
C LEU A 151 8.92 -6.58 0.47
N PHE A 152 9.36 -5.89 -0.58
CA PHE A 152 9.38 -4.44 -0.60
C PHE A 152 8.00 -3.85 -0.91
N CYS A 153 7.77 -2.56 -0.59
CA CYS A 153 6.46 -1.93 -0.72
C CYS A 153 5.88 -1.99 -2.15
N SER A 154 6.70 -1.71 -3.17
CA SER A 154 6.26 -1.78 -4.55
C SER A 154 6.17 -3.20 -5.10
N GLU A 155 6.94 -4.14 -4.57
CA GLU A 155 6.86 -5.56 -4.95
C GLU A 155 5.57 -6.19 -4.45
N LEU A 156 5.20 -5.89 -3.19
CA LEU A 156 3.93 -6.27 -2.57
C LEU A 156 2.77 -5.84 -3.47
N ILE A 157 2.72 -4.55 -3.81
CA ILE A 157 1.62 -4.01 -4.63
C ILE A 157 1.66 -4.56 -6.05
N ALA A 158 2.83 -4.65 -6.68
CA ALA A 158 2.95 -5.23 -8.02
C ALA A 158 2.43 -6.67 -8.07
N ALA A 159 2.82 -7.51 -7.09
CA ALA A 159 2.37 -8.89 -7.01
C ALA A 159 0.84 -9.00 -6.84
N VAL A 160 0.26 -8.18 -5.95
CA VAL A 160 -1.19 -8.13 -5.74
C VAL A 160 -1.92 -7.66 -7.01
N LEU A 161 -1.46 -6.59 -7.64
CA LEU A 161 -2.10 -6.06 -8.86
C LEU A 161 -1.97 -7.00 -10.05
N MET A 162 -0.90 -7.78 -10.17
CA MET A 162 -0.80 -8.84 -11.17
C MET A 162 -1.85 -9.93 -10.92
N ARG A 163 -2.04 -10.36 -9.67
CA ARG A 163 -3.07 -11.36 -9.31
C ARG A 163 -4.50 -10.85 -9.53
N LEU A 164 -4.73 -9.54 -9.42
CA LEU A 164 -5.99 -8.88 -9.77
C LEU A 164 -6.11 -8.52 -11.26
N ASN A 165 -5.18 -8.98 -12.10
CA ASN A 165 -5.12 -8.65 -13.53
C ASN A 165 -5.10 -7.13 -13.85
N ARG A 166 -4.67 -6.32 -12.88
CA ARG A 166 -4.43 -4.89 -13.05
C ARG A 166 -3.04 -4.60 -13.61
N MET A 167 -2.15 -5.58 -13.69
CA MET A 167 -0.88 -5.50 -14.41
C MET A 167 -0.59 -6.82 -15.13
N ASN A 168 0.19 -6.77 -16.21
CA ASN A 168 0.71 -7.99 -16.84
C ASN A 168 1.61 -8.74 -15.86
N HIS A 169 1.52 -10.06 -15.86
CA HIS A 169 2.36 -10.93 -15.03
C HIS A 169 3.83 -10.77 -15.42
N ALA A 170 4.66 -10.43 -14.43
CA ALA A 170 6.12 -10.29 -14.56
C ALA A 170 6.78 -10.58 -13.20
N ASN A 171 8.11 -10.47 -13.11
CA ASN A 171 8.79 -10.53 -11.81
C ASN A 171 8.48 -9.24 -11.00
N PRO A 172 7.78 -9.32 -9.85
CA PRO A 172 7.44 -8.15 -9.04
C PRO A 172 8.68 -7.42 -8.51
N SER A 173 9.81 -8.12 -8.28
CA SER A 173 11.08 -7.52 -7.86
C SER A 173 11.71 -6.60 -8.90
N GLY A 174 11.19 -6.59 -10.12
CA GLY A 174 11.55 -5.60 -11.13
C GLY A 174 10.98 -4.20 -10.87
N TYR A 175 10.08 -4.01 -9.90
CA TYR A 175 9.36 -2.76 -9.68
C TYR A 175 9.85 -2.01 -8.45
N SER A 176 10.39 -0.81 -8.68
CA SER A 176 10.49 0.23 -7.65
C SER A 176 9.18 1.05 -7.58
N PRO A 177 8.95 1.84 -6.51
CA PRO A 177 7.71 2.63 -6.34
C PRO A 177 7.44 3.56 -7.53
N ALA A 178 8.47 4.29 -7.97
CA ALA A 178 8.37 5.14 -9.15
C ALA A 178 8.09 4.36 -10.44
N ARG A 179 8.71 3.19 -10.63
CA ARG A 179 8.46 2.38 -11.82
C ARG A 179 7.04 1.83 -11.81
N LEU A 180 6.58 1.31 -10.67
CA LEU A 180 5.24 0.79 -10.47
C LEU A 180 4.19 1.83 -10.88
N LEU A 181 4.21 3.02 -10.26
CA LEU A 181 3.23 4.05 -10.59
C LEU A 181 3.32 4.52 -12.02
N ARG A 182 4.52 4.71 -12.57
CA ARG A 182 4.65 5.09 -13.98
C ARG A 182 4.06 4.04 -14.90
N THR A 183 4.26 2.75 -14.62
CA THR A 183 3.64 1.67 -15.37
C THR A 183 2.12 1.70 -15.25
N LEU A 184 1.57 1.86 -14.05
CA LEU A 184 0.12 1.88 -13.83
C LEU A 184 -0.56 3.07 -14.52
N VAL A 185 0.04 4.25 -14.45
CA VAL A 185 -0.45 5.47 -15.11
C VAL A 185 -0.29 5.36 -16.63
N ALA A 186 0.84 4.86 -17.13
CA ALA A 186 1.06 4.69 -18.57
C ALA A 186 0.12 3.65 -19.21
N LEU A 187 -0.32 2.65 -18.43
CA LEU A 187 -1.33 1.69 -18.86
C LEU A 187 -2.76 2.26 -18.86
N GLY A 188 -2.96 3.50 -18.42
CA GLY A 188 -4.29 4.12 -18.31
C GLY A 188 -5.17 3.50 -17.22
N LYS A 189 -4.58 2.73 -16.29
CA LYS A 189 -5.35 2.01 -15.27
C LYS A 189 -5.57 2.82 -14.00
N TYR A 190 -4.66 3.75 -13.74
CA TYR A 190 -4.70 4.60 -12.55
C TYR A 190 -4.54 6.07 -12.92
N GLU A 191 -5.26 6.92 -12.22
CA GLU A 191 -5.14 8.37 -12.28
C GLU A 191 -4.88 8.97 -10.90
N ARG A 192 -4.20 10.11 -10.84
CA ARG A 192 -3.99 10.83 -9.58
C ARG A 192 -5.25 11.62 -9.25
N ILE A 193 -5.80 11.40 -8.07
CA ILE A 193 -7.03 12.05 -7.60
C ILE A 193 -6.72 13.29 -6.78
N VAL A 194 -5.82 13.16 -5.81
CA VAL A 194 -5.51 14.23 -4.86
C VAL A 194 -4.05 14.17 -4.43
N ARG A 195 -3.54 15.34 -4.06
CA ARG A 195 -2.25 15.52 -3.39
C ARG A 195 -2.50 16.20 -2.06
N TRP A 196 -1.97 15.60 -0.99
CA TRP A 196 -1.80 16.28 0.29
C TRP A 196 -0.37 16.80 0.36
N PRO A 197 -0.17 18.13 0.24
CA PRO A 197 1.16 18.71 0.35
C PRO A 197 1.70 18.54 1.76
N ALA A 198 3.03 18.58 1.90
CA ALA A 198 3.67 18.74 3.20
C ALA A 198 3.05 19.94 3.91
N ALA A 199 2.90 19.85 5.23
CA ALA A 199 2.62 21.05 6.01
C ALA A 199 3.70 22.09 5.64
N PRO A 200 3.33 23.34 5.32
CA PRO A 200 4.32 24.38 5.10
C PRO A 200 5.26 24.36 6.31
N ASP A 201 6.57 24.40 6.05
CA ASP A 201 7.60 24.35 7.07
C ASP A 201 7.26 25.40 8.13
N MET A 202 6.70 24.96 9.25
CA MET A 202 6.26 25.81 10.35
C MET A 202 7.51 26.22 11.11
N ASP A 203 8.38 26.98 10.44
CA ASP A 203 9.58 27.53 11.03
C ASP A 203 9.13 28.61 12.04
N ARG A 204 9.08 28.18 13.30
CA ARG A 204 9.18 28.96 14.54
C ARG A 204 8.14 30.08 14.75
N GLY A 205 7.07 29.71 15.44
CA GLY A 205 6.32 30.64 16.29
C GLY A 205 4.98 31.06 15.71
N SER A 206 3.96 30.22 15.84
CA SER A 206 2.58 30.70 15.98
C SER A 206 1.71 29.55 16.48
N ASP A 207 1.06 29.76 17.62
CA ASP A 207 0.16 28.83 18.30
C ASP A 207 -1.20 28.65 17.57
N ASP A 208 -1.33 29.05 16.30
CA ASP A 208 -2.63 29.28 15.65
C ASP A 208 -3.13 28.16 14.71
N TYR A 209 -2.41 27.04 14.55
CA TYR A 209 -2.76 26.07 13.49
C TYR A 209 -3.81 25.00 13.86
N LEU A 210 -4.33 24.96 15.09
CA LEU A 210 -5.39 24.01 15.45
C LEU A 210 -6.76 24.32 14.80
N ALA A 211 -6.90 25.44 14.07
CA ALA A 211 -8.16 25.88 13.47
C ALA A 211 -8.34 25.55 11.97
N ALA A 212 -7.34 25.01 11.27
CA ALA A 212 -7.33 24.95 9.80
C ALA A 212 -7.41 23.54 9.17
N LEU A 213 -7.86 22.53 9.92
CA LEU A 213 -8.24 21.24 9.32
C LEU A 213 -9.70 21.32 8.84
N PRO A 214 -10.02 21.01 7.57
CA PRO A 214 -11.40 20.95 7.12
C PRO A 214 -12.14 19.80 7.82
N GLY A 215 -12.93 20.15 8.83
CA GLY A 215 -14.09 19.41 9.30
C GLY A 215 -13.84 17.94 9.64
N SER A 216 -13.27 17.67 10.82
CA SER A 216 -13.54 16.42 11.52
C SER A 216 -15.04 16.35 11.80
N CYS A 217 -15.75 15.56 10.99
CA CYS A 217 -17.10 15.15 11.34
C CYS A 217 -16.99 14.20 12.54
N PRO A 218 -17.66 14.46 13.68
CA PRO A 218 -17.79 13.45 14.71
C PRO A 218 -18.75 12.38 14.18
N ALA A 219 -18.19 11.28 13.67
CA ALA A 219 -18.97 10.06 13.48
C ALA A 219 -19.26 9.47 14.86
N ALA A 220 -20.35 9.94 15.48
CA ALA A 220 -21.00 9.20 16.55
C ALA A 220 -21.39 7.83 15.98
N VAL A 221 -20.65 6.79 16.36
CA VAL A 221 -21.03 5.41 16.11
C VAL A 221 -22.26 5.13 16.98
N PRO A 222 -23.46 4.86 16.41
CA PRO A 222 -24.56 4.39 17.22
C PRO A 222 -24.21 2.99 17.73
N HIS A 223 -24.24 2.81 19.06
CA HIS A 223 -24.28 1.50 19.70
C HIS A 223 -25.52 0.76 19.18
N VAL A 224 -25.32 -0.17 18.26
CA VAL A 224 -26.34 -1.16 17.89
C VAL A 224 -26.39 -2.18 19.02
N ALA A 225 -27.52 -2.19 19.74
CA ALA A 225 -27.84 -3.20 20.73
C ALA A 225 -27.84 -4.59 20.06
N VAL A 226 -27.05 -5.50 20.61
CA VAL A 226 -26.98 -6.90 20.20
C VAL A 226 -28.28 -7.59 20.63
N GLY A 227 -29.20 -7.74 19.68
CA GLY A 227 -30.35 -8.63 19.81
C GLY A 227 -29.90 -10.07 19.67
N SER A 228 -29.94 -10.81 20.77
CA SER A 228 -29.73 -12.26 20.80
C SER A 228 -30.88 -12.96 20.08
N ALA A 229 -30.58 -13.61 18.95
CA ALA A 229 -31.48 -14.54 18.29
C ALA A 229 -30.78 -15.91 18.22
N ALA A 230 -31.24 -16.83 19.06
CA ALA A 230 -30.92 -18.24 18.97
C ALA A 230 -31.54 -18.82 17.69
N GLY A 231 -30.75 -19.55 16.89
CA GLY A 231 -31.22 -20.15 15.65
C GLY A 231 -30.23 -21.17 15.08
N SER A 232 -30.40 -22.43 15.50
CA SER A 232 -30.23 -23.68 14.74
C SER A 232 -29.05 -23.82 13.74
N GLN A 233 -28.10 -24.68 14.09
CA GLN A 233 -27.09 -25.28 13.20
C GLN A 233 -27.71 -26.26 12.19
N PRO A 234 -27.32 -26.22 10.92
CA PRO A 234 -27.35 -27.38 10.05
C PRO A 234 -25.95 -27.99 9.82
N ALA A 235 -25.97 -29.30 9.60
CA ALA A 235 -24.86 -30.24 9.49
C ALA A 235 -23.78 -29.88 8.46
N SER A 236 -22.53 -30.20 8.82
CA SER A 236 -21.35 -30.21 7.98
C SER A 236 -21.42 -31.30 6.91
N PRO A 237 -21.03 -31.02 5.65
CA PRO A 237 -20.52 -32.03 4.75
C PRO A 237 -18.99 -32.04 4.77
N ASP A 238 -18.44 -33.24 4.93
CA ASP A 238 -17.04 -33.57 4.71
C ASP A 238 -16.58 -33.12 3.32
N ALA A 239 -15.49 -32.36 3.27
CA ALA A 239 -14.76 -32.07 2.04
C ALA A 239 -13.27 -32.37 2.24
N SER A 240 -12.93 -33.61 1.94
CA SER A 240 -11.58 -34.07 1.65
C SER A 240 -10.99 -33.41 0.41
N GLY A 241 -9.73 -32.99 0.50
CA GLY A 241 -8.80 -33.05 -0.63
C GLY A 241 -8.65 -31.80 -1.51
N SER A 242 -7.58 -31.04 -1.30
CA SER A 242 -6.45 -30.95 -2.24
C SER A 242 -5.63 -29.68 -1.92
N GLU A 243 -4.48 -29.85 -1.27
CA GLU A 243 -3.45 -28.82 -1.22
C GLU A 243 -2.85 -28.66 -2.61
N LEU A 244 -3.42 -27.73 -3.38
CA LEU A 244 -2.78 -27.15 -4.55
C LEU A 244 -1.64 -26.24 -4.06
N HIS A 245 -0.46 -26.84 -3.93
CA HIS A 245 0.82 -26.12 -3.89
C HIS A 245 1.06 -25.43 -5.25
N LEU A 246 0.37 -24.31 -5.47
CA LEU A 246 0.73 -23.32 -6.47
C LEU A 246 0.84 -21.97 -5.77
N LEU A 247 2.05 -21.68 -5.30
CA LEU A 247 2.48 -20.33 -4.96
C LEU A 247 3.74 -20.02 -5.74
#